data_AF-A0A377CC48-F1
#
_entry.id   AF-A0A377CC48-F1
#
_cell.length_a   1.000
_cell.length_b   1.000
_cell.length_c   1.000
_cell.angle_alpha   90.00
_cell.angle_beta   90.00
_cell.angle_gamma   90.00
#
_symmetry.space_group_name_H-M   'P 1'
#
loop_
_entity.id
_entity.type
_entity.pdbx_description
1 polymer ?
#
loop_
_entity_poly.entity_id
_entity_poly.type
_entity_poly.pdbx_seq_one_letter_code
_entity_poly.pdbx_strand_id
1 'polypeptide(L)'
;MHPRFQTAFAQLADNLQSALEPILADKYFPALLTGEQVSSLKSATGLDEDALAFALLPLAAACARTPLSNFNVGAIARGVSGTWYFGANMEFIGATMQQTVHAEQSAISHAWLSGEKRLQPSPLTTRLVVTAVSL
;
A
#
# COMPACT_ATOMS: atom_id res chain seq x y z
N MET A 1 14.70 1.58 -7.34
CA MET A 1 13.61 2.19 -6.55
C MET A 1 13.09 3.46 -7.19
N HIS A 2 11.76 3.58 -7.32
CA HIS A 2 11.09 4.79 -7.77
C HIS A 2 11.21 5.92 -6.71
N PRO A 3 11.49 7.20 -7.08
CA PRO A 3 11.73 8.29 -6.11
C PRO A 3 10.65 8.48 -5.04
N ARG A 4 9.37 8.32 -5.43
CA ARG A 4 8.22 8.39 -4.51
C ARG A 4 8.40 7.59 -3.21
N PHE A 5 9.08 6.44 -3.25
CA PHE A 5 9.23 5.56 -2.09
C PHE A 5 10.44 5.90 -1.20
N GLN A 6 11.36 6.78 -1.62
CA GLN A 6 12.63 7.00 -0.91
C GLN A 6 12.43 7.45 0.54
N THR A 7 11.61 8.48 0.76
CA THR A 7 11.33 9.01 2.11
C THR A 7 10.63 7.98 2.98
N ALA A 8 9.62 7.30 2.46
CA ALA A 8 8.86 6.29 3.19
C ALA A 8 9.73 5.07 3.53
N PHE A 9 10.59 4.63 2.60
CA PHE A 9 11.50 3.51 2.79
C PHE A 9 12.52 3.79 3.91
N ALA A 10 13.07 5.00 3.96
CA ALA A 10 14.04 5.40 4.99
C ALA A 10 13.46 5.43 6.43
N GLN A 11 12.13 5.41 6.58
CA GLN A 11 11.46 5.40 7.87
C GLN A 11 11.13 3.98 8.38
N LEU A 12 11.36 2.95 7.57
CA LEU A 12 11.08 1.55 7.94
C LEU A 12 12.18 0.98 8.84
N ALA A 13 11.88 -0.08 9.59
CA ALA A 13 12.90 -0.80 10.35
C ALA A 13 13.93 -1.47 9.43
N ASP A 14 15.19 -1.56 9.86
CA ASP A 14 16.33 -2.03 9.04
C ASP A 14 16.11 -3.43 8.43
N ASN A 15 15.50 -4.34 9.20
CA ASN A 15 15.17 -5.69 8.73
C ASN A 15 14.11 -5.68 7.63
N LEU A 16 13.11 -4.78 7.74
CA LEU A 16 12.08 -4.60 6.73
C LEU A 16 12.63 -3.89 5.48
N GLN A 17 13.51 -2.90 5.65
CA GLN A 17 14.22 -2.26 4.54
C GLN A 17 15.01 -3.28 3.73
N SER A 18 15.86 -4.06 4.41
CA SER A 18 16.72 -5.07 3.76
C SER A 18 15.90 -6.10 2.96
N ALA A 19 14.75 -6.52 3.49
CA ALA A 19 13.87 -7.48 2.83
C ALA A 19 13.07 -6.87 1.67
N LEU A 20 12.74 -5.58 1.73
CA LEU A 20 12.01 -4.86 0.68
C LEU A 20 12.90 -4.31 -0.44
N GLU A 21 14.17 -4.05 -0.16
CA GLU A 21 15.11 -3.47 -1.13
C GLU A 21 15.11 -4.19 -2.49
N PRO A 22 15.22 -5.53 -2.57
CA PRO A 22 15.19 -6.22 -3.86
C PRO A 22 13.82 -6.11 -4.57
N ILE A 23 12.73 -5.98 -3.81
CA ILE A 23 11.37 -5.86 -4.36
C ILE A 23 11.15 -4.46 -4.93
N LEU A 24 11.57 -3.43 -4.19
CA LEU A 24 11.46 -2.04 -4.59
C LEU A 24 12.59 -1.59 -5.52
N ALA A 25 13.58 -2.44 -5.81
CA ALA A 25 14.66 -2.13 -6.74
C ALA A 25 14.11 -1.81 -8.15
N ASP A 26 13.06 -2.53 -8.58
CA ASP A 26 12.40 -2.27 -9.85
C ASP A 26 11.81 -0.85 -9.90
N LYS A 27 12.17 -0.10 -10.95
CA LYS A 27 11.66 1.23 -11.22
C LYS A 27 10.15 1.22 -11.46
N TYR A 28 9.62 0.12 -11.99
CA TYR A 28 8.22 -0.08 -12.32
C TYR A 28 7.51 -1.01 -11.34
N PHE A 29 7.99 -1.07 -10.09
CA PHE A 29 7.32 -1.80 -9.02
C PHE A 29 5.80 -1.55 -9.06
N PRO A 30 4.98 -2.59 -9.25
CA PRO A 30 3.55 -2.45 -9.57
C PRO A 30 2.68 -2.04 -8.38
N ALA A 31 3.27 -1.69 -7.23
CA ALA A 31 2.53 -1.38 -6.00
C ALA A 31 1.66 -2.54 -5.50
N LEU A 32 2.14 -3.77 -5.67
CA LEU A 32 1.56 -4.99 -5.11
C LEU A 32 2.67 -5.93 -4.64
N LEU A 33 2.35 -6.79 -3.67
CA LEU A 33 3.23 -7.84 -3.15
C LEU A 33 2.57 -9.19 -3.32
N THR A 34 3.26 -10.16 -3.92
CA THR A 34 2.74 -11.53 -4.04
C THR A 34 2.69 -12.22 -2.68
N GLY A 35 1.90 -13.28 -2.55
CA GLY A 35 1.86 -14.08 -1.32
C GLY A 35 3.24 -14.60 -0.88
N GLU A 36 4.11 -14.96 -1.83
CA GLU A 36 5.49 -15.39 -1.57
C GLU A 36 6.35 -14.24 -1.02
N GLN A 37 6.22 -13.04 -1.58
CA GLN A 37 6.90 -11.85 -1.08
C GLN A 37 6.42 -11.48 0.32
N VAL A 38 5.10 -11.50 0.56
CA VAL A 38 4.52 -11.27 1.89
C VAL A 38 5.04 -12.28 2.91
N SER A 39 5.07 -13.57 2.56
CA SER A 39 5.62 -14.62 3.42
C SER A 39 7.09 -14.37 3.75
N SER A 40 7.91 -14.02 2.74
CA SER A 40 9.33 -13.71 2.92
C SER A 40 9.55 -12.51 3.84
N LEU A 41 8.74 -11.46 3.69
CA LEU A 41 8.77 -10.28 4.55
C LEU A 41 8.39 -10.62 6.00
N LYS A 42 7.37 -11.45 6.22
CA LYS A 42 6.99 -11.94 7.57
C LYS A 42 8.14 -12.72 8.20
N SER A 43 8.77 -13.64 7.47
CA SER A 43 9.90 -14.41 7.96
C SER A 43 11.12 -13.55 8.31
N ALA A 44 11.42 -12.54 7.51
CA ALA A 44 12.56 -11.63 7.76
C ALA A 44 12.33 -10.68 8.93
N THR A 45 11.08 -10.30 9.18
CA THR A 45 10.73 -9.29 10.20
C THR A 45 10.21 -9.87 11.51
N GLY A 46 9.69 -11.10 11.49
CA GLY A 46 8.96 -11.70 12.60
C GLY A 46 7.57 -11.09 12.82
N LEU A 47 7.11 -10.21 11.93
CA LEU A 47 5.79 -9.58 12.03
C LEU A 47 4.69 -10.53 11.58
N ASP A 48 3.54 -10.45 12.25
CA ASP A 48 2.30 -11.02 11.71
C ASP A 48 1.77 -10.17 10.54
N GLU A 49 0.69 -10.62 9.90
CA GLU A 49 0.13 -9.96 8.73
C GLU A 49 -0.42 -8.57 9.02
N ASP A 50 -0.99 -8.36 10.21
CA ASP A 50 -1.57 -7.07 10.56
C ASP A 50 -0.46 -6.06 10.84
N ALA A 51 0.51 -6.43 11.66
CA ALA A 51 1.67 -5.60 11.95
C ALA A 51 2.50 -5.30 10.69
N LEU A 52 2.70 -6.29 9.80
CA LEU A 52 3.38 -6.06 8.54
C LEU A 52 2.58 -5.11 7.63
N ALA A 53 1.27 -5.27 7.52
CA ALA A 53 0.45 -4.34 6.73
C ALA A 53 0.53 -2.92 7.27
N PHE A 54 0.46 -2.72 8.58
CA PHE A 54 0.64 -1.40 9.20
C PHE A 54 2.01 -0.80 8.88
N ALA A 55 3.07 -1.59 9.01
CA ALA A 55 4.43 -1.15 8.71
C ALA A 55 4.62 -0.74 7.23
N LEU A 56 3.83 -1.30 6.31
CA LEU A 56 3.90 -1.01 4.87
C LEU A 56 3.02 0.17 4.42
N LEU A 57 2.13 0.70 5.27
CA LEU A 57 1.25 1.82 4.90
C LEU A 57 1.98 3.08 4.40
N PRO A 58 3.14 3.47 4.93
CA PRO A 58 3.89 4.61 4.38
C PRO A 58 4.26 4.42 2.90
N LEU A 59 4.56 3.19 2.48
CA LEU A 59 4.83 2.90 1.07
C LEU A 59 3.56 3.00 0.22
N ALA A 60 2.41 2.55 0.73
CA ALA A 60 1.14 2.75 0.03
C ALA A 60 0.80 4.25 -0.09
N ALA A 61 0.94 5.01 1.00
CA ALA A 61 0.67 6.45 1.03
C ALA A 61 1.60 7.25 0.09
N ALA A 62 2.83 6.79 -0.13
CA ALA A 62 3.74 7.38 -1.10
C ALA A 62 3.24 7.35 -2.57
N CYS A 63 2.18 6.58 -2.86
CA CYS A 63 1.51 6.59 -4.16
C CYS A 63 0.41 7.66 -4.30
N ALA A 64 0.10 8.41 -3.23
CA ALA A 64 -0.96 9.40 -3.22
C ALA A 64 -0.73 10.55 -4.20
N ARG A 65 -1.82 11.13 -4.67
CA ARG A 65 -1.85 12.32 -5.54
C ARG A 65 -2.81 13.33 -4.95
N THR A 66 -2.32 14.22 -4.10
CA THR A 66 -3.16 15.06 -3.21
C THR A 66 -2.91 16.55 -3.39
N PRO A 67 -2.96 17.10 -4.62
CA PRO A 67 -2.68 18.52 -4.87
C PRO A 67 -3.64 19.50 -4.16
N LEU A 68 -4.78 19.06 -3.62
CA LEU A 68 -5.73 19.93 -2.93
C LEU A 68 -5.54 19.88 -1.40
N SER A 69 -5.47 18.68 -0.83
CA SER A 69 -5.40 18.50 0.63
C SER A 69 -3.98 18.44 1.18
N ASN A 70 -3.00 18.04 0.36
CA ASN A 70 -1.67 17.59 0.80
C ASN A 70 -1.72 16.48 1.87
N PHE A 71 -2.82 15.72 1.91
CA PHE A 71 -3.06 14.71 2.94
C PHE A 71 -2.98 13.31 2.34
N ASN A 72 -1.80 12.70 2.44
CA ASN A 72 -1.53 11.40 1.82
C ASN A 72 -2.12 10.26 2.65
N VAL A 73 -3.04 9.51 2.06
CA VAL A 73 -3.66 8.35 2.69
C VAL A 73 -3.27 7.11 1.90
N GLY A 74 -2.69 6.12 2.58
CA GLY A 74 -2.36 4.82 2.01
C GLY A 74 -3.32 3.75 2.51
N ALA A 75 -3.59 2.76 1.67
CA ALA A 75 -4.37 1.59 2.02
C ALA A 75 -3.80 0.31 1.39
N ILE A 76 -4.00 -0.84 2.05
CA ILE A 76 -3.58 -2.15 1.55
C ILE A 76 -4.77 -3.11 1.54
N ALA A 77 -5.15 -3.58 0.34
CA ALA A 77 -6.13 -4.63 0.15
C ALA A 77 -5.44 -6.00 0.12
N ARG A 78 -5.86 -6.93 0.97
CA ARG A 78 -5.33 -8.30 0.98
C ARG A 78 -6.28 -9.21 0.21
N GLY A 79 -5.81 -9.77 -0.90
CA GLY A 79 -6.56 -10.71 -1.72
C GLY A 79 -6.59 -12.11 -1.11
N VAL A 80 -7.63 -12.90 -1.42
CA VAL A 80 -7.68 -14.31 -1.03
C VAL A 80 -6.61 -15.16 -1.72
N SER A 81 -5.99 -14.64 -2.79
CA SER A 81 -4.78 -15.22 -3.40
C SER A 81 -3.53 -15.11 -2.52
N GLY A 82 -3.57 -14.31 -1.44
CA GLY A 82 -2.41 -13.92 -0.65
C GLY A 82 -1.70 -12.67 -1.18
N THR A 83 -2.07 -12.17 -2.36
CA THR A 83 -1.50 -10.94 -2.93
C THR A 83 -2.01 -9.70 -2.19
N TRP A 84 -1.12 -8.76 -1.89
CA TRP A 84 -1.46 -7.49 -1.27
C TRP A 84 -1.36 -6.36 -2.30
N TYR A 85 -2.38 -5.53 -2.38
CA TYR A 85 -2.51 -4.46 -3.36
C TYR A 85 -2.51 -3.12 -2.66
N PHE A 86 -1.59 -2.23 -3.03
CA PHE A 86 -1.55 -0.89 -2.47
C PHE A 86 -2.57 0.00 -3.19
N GLY A 87 -3.12 0.95 -2.45
CA GLY A 87 -3.92 2.05 -2.96
C GLY A 87 -3.62 3.33 -2.20
N ALA A 88 -3.88 4.45 -2.85
CA ALA A 88 -3.69 5.77 -2.27
C ALA A 88 -4.72 6.75 -2.82
N ASN A 89 -5.01 7.80 -2.07
CA ASN A 89 -5.99 8.79 -2.49
C ASN A 89 -5.48 9.64 -3.68
N MET A 90 -6.42 10.03 -4.55
CA MET A 90 -6.17 10.83 -5.75
C MET A 90 -7.17 11.97 -5.86
N GLU A 91 -6.66 13.17 -6.05
CA GLU A 91 -7.39 14.42 -6.20
C GLU A 91 -6.98 15.09 -7.51
N PHE A 92 -7.93 15.81 -8.14
CA PHE A 92 -7.76 16.34 -9.48
C PHE A 92 -8.07 17.83 -9.51
N ILE A 93 -7.05 18.66 -9.75
CA ILE A 93 -7.21 20.11 -9.87
C ILE A 93 -8.17 20.42 -11.04
N GLY A 94 -9.14 21.30 -10.80
CA GLY A 94 -10.10 21.72 -11.83
C GLY A 94 -11.26 20.74 -12.06
N ALA A 95 -11.26 19.58 -11.41
CA ALA A 95 -12.41 18.67 -11.38
C ALA A 95 -13.26 18.90 -10.11
N THR A 96 -14.42 18.24 -10.04
CA THR A 96 -15.28 18.27 -8.85
C THR A 96 -14.87 17.21 -7.83
N MET A 97 -15.28 17.40 -6.56
CA MET A 97 -15.00 16.45 -5.47
C MET A 97 -15.53 15.04 -5.73
N GLN A 98 -16.55 14.87 -6.57
CA GLN A 98 -17.09 13.57 -6.95
C GLN A 98 -16.10 12.73 -7.79
N GLN A 99 -15.04 13.34 -8.33
CA GLN A 99 -13.96 12.64 -9.04
C GLN A 99 -12.84 12.17 -8.13
N THR A 100 -12.84 12.57 -6.85
CA THR A 100 -11.83 12.12 -5.88
C THR A 100 -11.90 10.61 -5.68
N VAL A 101 -10.74 9.96 -5.71
CA VAL A 101 -10.61 8.54 -5.40
C VAL A 101 -9.97 8.40 -4.03
N HIS A 102 -10.63 7.67 -3.14
CA HIS A 102 -10.11 7.36 -1.82
C HIS A 102 -9.07 6.23 -1.87
N ALA A 103 -8.18 6.14 -0.88
CA ALA A 103 -7.14 5.12 -0.83
C ALA A 103 -7.74 3.70 -0.85
N GLU A 104 -8.87 3.52 -0.15
CA GLU A 104 -9.63 2.29 -0.08
C GLU A 104 -10.21 1.90 -1.44
N GLN A 105 -10.82 2.86 -2.15
CA GLN A 105 -11.34 2.65 -3.49
C GLN A 105 -10.22 2.29 -4.47
N SER A 106 -9.08 2.97 -4.36
CA SER A 106 -7.88 2.70 -5.15
C SER A 106 -7.38 1.27 -4.94
N ALA A 107 -7.20 0.83 -3.69
CA ALA A 107 -6.69 -0.50 -3.38
C ALA A 107 -7.67 -1.63 -3.76
N ILE A 108 -8.98 -1.45 -3.52
CA ILE A 108 -10.00 -2.42 -3.94
C ILE A 108 -10.03 -2.53 -5.47
N SER A 109 -10.01 -1.39 -6.17
CA SER A 109 -10.02 -1.37 -7.64
C SER A 109 -8.73 -1.97 -8.21
N HIS A 110 -7.59 -1.72 -7.57
CA HIS A 110 -6.31 -2.32 -7.94
C HIS A 110 -6.36 -3.85 -7.84
N ALA A 111 -6.88 -4.39 -6.73
CA ALA A 111 -7.07 -5.84 -6.58
C ALA A 111 -8.02 -6.39 -7.66
N TRP A 112 -9.18 -5.76 -7.83
CA TRP A 112 -10.20 -6.21 -8.80
C TRP A 112 -9.69 -6.21 -10.24
N LEU A 113 -9.05 -5.12 -10.68
CA LEU A 113 -8.49 -4.98 -12.02
C LEU A 113 -7.28 -5.90 -12.25
N SER A 114 -6.60 -6.31 -11.19
CA SER A 114 -5.54 -7.34 -11.23
C SER A 114 -6.09 -8.77 -11.25
N GLY A 115 -7.42 -8.95 -11.27
CA GLY A 115 -8.08 -10.25 -11.37
C GLY A 115 -8.37 -10.93 -10.03
N GLU A 116 -8.12 -10.27 -8.89
CA GLU A 116 -8.41 -10.80 -7.56
C GLU A 116 -9.91 -11.08 -7.40
N LYS A 117 -10.25 -12.25 -6.87
CA LYS A 117 -11.65 -12.70 -6.82
C LYS A 117 -12.39 -12.19 -5.60
N ARG A 118 -11.69 -12.10 -4.47
CA ARG A 118 -12.22 -11.64 -3.18
C ARG A 118 -11.09 -11.06 -2.34
N LEU A 119 -11.44 -10.18 -1.42
CA LEU A 119 -10.52 -9.72 -0.38
C LEU A 119 -10.71 -10.57 0.88
N GLN A 120 -9.61 -10.82 1.59
CA GLN A 120 -9.61 -11.55 2.84
C GLN A 120 -10.25 -10.69 3.95
N PRO A 121 -11.10 -11.29 4.81
CA PRO A 121 -11.61 -10.60 5.98
C PRO A 121 -10.46 -10.35 6.99
N SER A 122 -10.31 -9.11 7.45
CA SER A 122 -9.43 -8.77 8.58
C SER A 122 -10.30 -8.48 9.83
N PRO A 123 -9.90 -8.95 11.03
CA PRO A 123 -10.63 -8.70 12.28
C PRO A 123 -10.55 -7.24 12.73
N LEU A 124 -9.59 -6.46 12.22
CA LEU A 124 -9.54 -5.02 12.35
C LEU A 124 -10.45 -4.40 11.30
N THR A 125 -11.75 -4.43 11.61
CA THR A 125 -12.81 -3.56 11.11
C THR A 125 -12.94 -3.50 9.57
N THR A 126 -13.86 -4.28 9.02
CA THR A 126 -14.63 -3.93 7.81
C THR A 126 -13.92 -3.01 6.78
N ARG A 127 -12.96 -3.59 6.05
CA ARG A 127 -12.23 -3.06 4.86
C ARG A 127 -11.04 -2.12 5.11
N LEU A 128 -9.87 -2.63 4.68
CA LEU A 128 -8.59 -1.93 4.47
C LEU A 128 -7.90 -1.38 5.72
N VAL A 129 -6.61 -1.71 5.84
CA VAL A 129 -5.73 -0.98 6.75
C VAL A 129 -5.46 0.37 6.11
N VAL A 130 -5.84 1.47 6.76
CA VAL A 130 -5.71 2.83 6.25
C VAL A 130 -4.90 3.65 7.25
N THR A 131 -3.94 4.43 6.76
CA THR A 131 -3.25 5.42 7.57
C THR A 131 -2.96 6.67 6.75
N ALA A 132 -3.21 7.81 7.37
CA ALA A 132 -2.78 9.09 6.86
C ALA A 132 -1.33 9.35 7.26
N VAL A 133 -0.50 9.74 6.29
CA VAL A 133 0.87 10.17 6.51
C VAL A 133 0.93 11.67 6.18
N SER A 134 1.16 12.49 7.20
CA SER A 134 1.59 13.88 7.00
C SER A 134 3.08 13.82 6.66
N LEU A 135 3.46 14.17 5.43
CA LEU A 135 4.87 14.31 5.04
C LEU A 135 5.43 15.63 5.58
#